data_AF-Q2NJM6-F1
#
_entry.id   AF-Q2NJM6-F1
#
_cell.length_a   1.000
_cell.length_b   1.000
_cell.length_c   1.000
_cell.angle_alpha   90.00
_cell.angle_beta   90.00
_cell.angle_gamma   90.00
#
_symmetry.space_group_name_H-M   'P 1'
#
loop_
_entity.id
_entity.type
_entity.pdbx_description
1 polymer ?
#
loop_
_entity_poly.entity_id
_entity_poly.type
_entity_poly.pdbx_seq_one_letter_code
_entity_poly.pdbx_strand_id
1 'polypeptide(L)' 'MNILSIETSCDETSCAVTQNGKKVLSNVVFSQIKDHQIFGGVVPEIASRNIFNL' A
#
# COMPACT_ATOMS: atom_id res chain seq x y z
N MET A 1 -21.34 -9.28 3.35
CA MET A 1 -19.99 -9.87 3.19
C MET A 1 -18.96 -8.79 3.40
N ASN A 2 -17.98 -9.03 4.26
CA ASN A 2 -16.84 -8.13 4.43
C ASN A 2 -15.67 -8.68 3.59
N ILE A 3 -14.97 -7.83 2.88
CA ILE A 3 -13.83 -8.17 2.01
C ILE A 3 -12.61 -7.43 2.56
N LEU A 4 -11.52 -8.16 2.75
CA LEU A 4 -10.20 -7.60 3.06
C LEU A 4 -9.39 -7.53 1.76
N SER A 5 -8.95 -6.33 1.40
CA SER A 5 -8.11 -6.07 0.22
C SER A 5 -6.72 -5.64 0.68
N ILE A 6 -5.68 -6.19 0.03
CA ILE A 6 -4.27 -5.88 0.28
C ILE A 6 -3.66 -5.48 -1.07
N GLU A 7 -2.93 -4.37 -1.10
CA GLU A 7 -2.25 -3.86 -2.29
C GLU A 7 -0.79 -3.55 -1.97
N THR A 8 0.14 -4.14 -2.74
CA THR A 8 1.60 -4.04 -2.54
C THR A 8 2.38 -4.05 -3.86
N SER A 9 1.80 -3.56 -4.95
CA SER A 9 2.39 -3.74 -6.30
C SER A 9 3.61 -2.87 -6.59
N CYS A 10 3.73 -1.69 -5.97
CA CYS A 10 4.75 -0.70 -6.29
C CYS A 10 5.33 -0.04 -5.01
N ASP A 11 5.17 1.27 -4.86
CA ASP A 11 5.71 2.10 -3.79
C ASP A 11 4.68 2.41 -2.68
N GLU A 12 3.48 1.85 -2.79
CA GLU A 12 2.42 1.94 -1.79
C GLU A 12 2.12 0.56 -1.21
N THR A 13 1.84 0.54 0.09
CA THR A 13 1.33 -0.63 0.79
C THR A 13 0.00 -0.21 1.42
N SER A 14 -1.09 -0.89 1.09
CA SER A 14 -2.41 -0.56 1.64
C SER A 14 -3.24 -1.76 2.04
N CYS A 15 -4.14 -1.54 3.01
CA CYS A 15 -5.07 -2.53 3.49
C CYS A 15 -6.44 -1.87 3.71
N ALA A 16 -7.50 -2.49 3.18
CA ALA A 16 -8.86 -1.97 3.28
C ALA A 16 -9.88 -3.05 3.60
N VAL A 17 -10.86 -2.71 4.42
CA VAL A 17 -12.05 -3.54 4.65
C VAL A 17 -13.25 -2.90 3.96
N THR A 18 -13.90 -3.65 3.07
CA THR A 18 -15.13 -3.18 2.40
C THR A 18 -16.32 -4.09 2.70
N GLN A 19 -17.51 -3.51 2.78
CA GLN A 19 -18.77 -4.21 2.91
C GLN A 19 -19.44 -4.31 1.53
N ASN A 20 -19.72 -5.55 1.12
CA ASN A 20 -20.37 -5.90 -0.15
C ASN A 20 -19.70 -5.27 -1.38
N GLY A 21 -18.39 -5.02 -1.32
CA GLY A 21 -17.62 -4.39 -2.40
C GLY A 21 -18.04 -2.95 -2.74
N LYS A 22 -18.88 -2.31 -1.93
CA LYS A 22 -19.45 -0.97 -2.21
C LYS A 22 -19.15 0.06 -1.14
N LYS A 23 -19.05 -0.35 0.12
CA LYS A 23 -18.83 0.55 1.25
C LYS A 23 -17.48 0.29 1.87
N VAL A 24 -16.60 1.29 1.92
CA VAL A 24 -15.34 1.22 2.67
C VAL A 24 -15.64 1.37 4.16
N LEU A 25 -15.16 0.44 4.98
CA LEU A 25 -15.26 0.46 6.43
C LEU A 25 -13.97 0.95 7.09
N SER A 26 -12.82 0.57 6.52
CA SER A 26 -11.50 1.06 6.92
C SER A 26 -10.56 1.03 5.71
N ASN A 27 -9.58 1.92 5.70
CA ASN A 27 -8.53 1.99 4.70
C ASN A 27 -7.28 2.61 5.33
N VAL A 28 -6.16 1.91 5.24
CA VAL A 28 -4.84 2.41 5.67
C VAL A 28 -3.89 2.34 4.48
N VAL A 29 -3.07 3.38 4.31
CA VAL A 29 -2.12 3.50 3.21
C VAL A 29 -0.79 3.97 3.78
N PHE A 30 0.27 3.23 3.47
CA PHE A 30 1.65 3.60 3.70
C PHE A 30 2.33 3.88 2.35
N SER A 31 3.00 5.03 2.24
CA SER A 31 3.66 5.46 1.00
C SER A 31 5.16 5.53 1.20
N GLN A 32 5.90 4.94 0.26
CA GLN A 32 7.36 4.91 0.23
C GLN A 32 7.96 6.04 -0.62
N ILE A 33 7.15 7.01 -1.06
CA ILE A 33 7.61 8.12 -1.92
C ILE A 33 8.85 8.81 -1.35
N LYS A 34 8.92 8.99 -0.02
CA LYS A 34 10.09 9.61 0.65
C LYS A 34 11.38 8.80 0.47
N ASP A 35 11.28 7.47 0.48
CA ASP A 35 12.44 6.59 0.32
C ASP A 35 12.95 6.61 -1.12
N HIS A 36 12.05 6.76 -2.09
CA HIS A 36 12.36 6.81 -3.52
C HIS A 36 12.77 8.21 -4.01
N GLN A 37 12.41 9.26 -3.28
CA GLN A 37 12.63 10.65 -3.69
C GLN A 37 14.11 10.98 -3.95
N ILE A 38 15.02 10.42 -3.15
CA ILE A 38 16.47 10.64 -3.31
C ILE A 38 17.04 10.02 -4.58
N PHE A 39 16.34 9.06 -5.18
CA PHE A 39 16.75 8.35 -6.39
C PHE A 39 16.10 8.92 -7.65
N GLY A 40 15.17 9.88 -7.52
CA GLY A 40 14.45 10.48 -8.65
C GLY A 40 13.44 9.54 -9.31
N GLY A 41 13.07 8.44 -8.65
CA GLY A 41 12.14 7.44 -9.16
C GLY A 41 12.07 6.20 -8.27
N VAL A 42 11.09 5.32 -8.52
CA VAL A 42 10.91 4.09 -7.74
C VAL A 42 12.10 3.15 -7.95
N VAL A 43 12.69 2.71 -6.84
CA VAL A 43 13.75 1.70 -6.82
C VAL A 43 13.15 0.35 -6.44
N PRO A 44 13.08 -0.64 -7.37
CA PRO A 44 12.37 -1.91 -7.13
C PRO A 44 12.85 -2.69 -5.89
N GLU A 45 14.15 -2.64 -5.59
CA GLU A 45 14.73 -3.32 -4.42
C GLU A 45 14.31 -2.69 -3.08
N ILE A 46 14.12 -1.37 -3.05
CA ILE A 46 13.63 -0.67 -1.86
C ILE A 46 12.12 -0.91 -1.73
N ALA A 47 11.42 -0.91 -2.86
CA ALA A 47 9.98 -1.14 -2.92
C ALA A 47 9.57 -2.49 -2.33
N SER A 48 10.29 -3.55 -2.69
CA SER A 48 10.03 -4.90 -2.23
C SER A 48 10.35 -5.13 -0.74
N ARG A 49 11.26 -4.35 -0.15
CA ARG A 49 11.71 -4.52 1.24
C ARG A 49 10.88 -3.75 2.27
N ASN A 50 10.22 -2.67 1.87
CA ASN A 50 9.50 -1.77 2.78
C ASN A 50 8.01 -2.10 2.95
N ILE A 51 7.56 -3.28 2.54
CA ILE A 51 6.14 -3.73 2.59
C ILE A 51 5.59 -3.85 4.03
N PHE A 52 6.42 -4.09 5.05
CA PHE A 52 5.96 -4.44 6.40
C PHE A 52 5.62 -3.25 7.33
N ASN A 53 5.63 -2.01 6.84
CA ASN A 53 5.50 -0.79 7.69
C ASN A 53 4.08 -0.17 7.71
N LEU A 54 3.03 -1.00 7.61
CA LEU A 54 1.63 -0.56 7.70
C LEU A 54 1.20 -0.15 9.12
#